data_AF-A0A368KXK9-F1
#
_entry.id   AF-A0A368KXK9-F1
#
_cell.length_a   1.000
_cell.length_b   1.000
_cell.length_c   1.000
_cell.angle_alpha   90.00
_cell.angle_beta   90.00
_cell.angle_gamma   90.00
#
_symmetry.space_group_name_H-M   'P 1'
#
loop_
_entity.id
_entity.type
_entity.pdbx_description
1 polymer ?
#
loop_
_entity_poly.entity_id
_entity_poly.type
_entity_poly.pdbx_seq_one_letter_code
_entity_poly.pdbx_strand_id
1 'polypeptide(L)'
;MKKLHPILALVLGMCPAFVLAEDSAPEAQPEVPVRLVIVGDSTVCEYPANRPDRGWGQFIEEAFEEGTVKVSNLAKSGRSTKTFIEEGRWKKALAQNPNYVLIQFGHNDSHDADRPESTDSQTDYQEYLRRYVDEARMIGADPILVTPMVRRKFDADGKISETQTDRNKRLEAYAQAMRNVAKQKKVSVIDLYSASKELAEQIGPEASAKMSPKQGDRTHFNEEGARAMAGLVLEPLHEVAPELQPLWKKPAN
;
A
#
# COMPACT_ATOMS: atom_id res chain seq x y z
N MET A 1 76.13 -40.26 47.47
CA MET A 1 74.77 -39.86 47.88
C MET A 1 74.55 -38.39 47.52
N LYS A 2 73.63 -38.12 46.60
CA LYS A 2 72.77 -36.91 46.42
C LYS A 2 72.49 -36.68 44.93
N LYS A 3 71.19 -36.48 44.67
CA LYS A 3 70.42 -36.72 43.45
C LYS A 3 70.73 -35.74 42.30
N LEU A 4 70.80 -36.26 41.07
CA LEU A 4 70.44 -35.51 39.86
C LEU A 4 68.91 -35.47 39.73
N HIS A 5 68.36 -34.31 39.39
CA HIS A 5 67.03 -34.19 38.78
C HIS A 5 67.18 -33.47 37.43
N PRO A 6 66.67 -34.02 36.32
CA PRO A 6 66.45 -33.26 35.09
C PRO A 6 65.08 -32.59 35.13
N ILE A 7 64.99 -31.33 34.69
CA ILE A 7 63.69 -30.68 34.44
C ILE A 7 63.35 -30.83 32.95
N LEU A 8 62.14 -31.36 32.80
CA LEU A 8 61.37 -31.72 31.63
C LEU A 8 61.04 -30.50 30.74
N ALA A 9 61.31 -30.59 29.44
CA ALA A 9 60.75 -29.67 28.44
C ALA A 9 59.34 -30.15 28.07
N LEU A 10 58.32 -29.35 28.40
CA LEU A 10 56.93 -29.56 28.01
C LEU A 10 56.68 -28.80 26.70
N VAL A 11 56.46 -29.51 25.60
CA VAL A 11 56.01 -28.92 24.33
C VAL A 11 54.49 -28.83 24.37
N LEU A 12 53.95 -27.61 24.42
CA LEU A 12 52.51 -27.34 24.23
C LEU A 12 52.14 -27.59 22.75
N GLY A 13 51.25 -28.54 22.49
CA GLY A 13 50.61 -28.72 21.19
C GLY A 13 49.42 -27.77 21.05
N MET A 14 49.43 -26.90 20.04
CA MET A 14 48.27 -26.15 19.58
C MET A 14 47.30 -27.08 18.84
N CYS A 15 46.08 -27.24 19.34
CA CYS A 15 44.96 -27.76 18.56
C CYS A 15 44.36 -26.61 17.73
N PRO A 16 44.18 -26.75 16.40
CA PRO A 16 43.44 -25.76 15.63
C PRO A 16 41.93 -25.92 15.94
N ALA A 17 41.30 -24.83 16.36
CA ALA A 17 39.85 -24.76 16.47
C ALA A 17 39.23 -24.81 15.07
N PHE A 18 38.49 -25.87 14.79
CA PHE A 18 37.61 -25.95 13.63
C PHE A 18 36.42 -25.00 13.86
N VAL A 19 36.39 -23.88 13.15
CA VAL A 19 35.18 -23.07 13.01
C VAL A 19 34.31 -23.76 11.97
N LEU A 20 33.20 -24.35 12.40
CA LEU A 20 32.15 -24.79 11.47
C LEU A 20 31.47 -23.53 10.95
N ALA A 21 31.66 -23.22 9.68
CA ALA A 21 30.83 -22.26 8.99
C ALA A 21 29.41 -22.85 8.92
N GLU A 22 28.44 -22.16 9.53
CA GLU A 22 27.03 -22.45 9.29
C GLU A 22 26.72 -22.07 7.84
N ASP A 23 26.66 -23.09 6.98
CA ASP A 23 26.22 -22.99 5.61
C ASP A 23 24.72 -22.63 5.64
N SER A 24 24.42 -21.33 5.63
CA SER A 24 23.04 -20.85 5.50
C SER A 24 22.60 -21.10 4.07
N ALA A 25 21.95 -22.24 3.86
CA ALA A 25 21.29 -22.53 2.59
C ALA A 25 20.37 -21.36 2.21
N PRO A 26 20.35 -20.95 0.93
CA PRO A 26 19.46 -19.87 0.49
C PRO A 26 18.03 -20.26 0.81
N GLU A 27 17.35 -19.38 1.54
CA GLU A 27 15.94 -19.52 1.92
C GLU A 27 15.12 -19.72 0.63
N ALA A 28 14.52 -20.91 0.50
CA ALA A 28 13.86 -21.31 -0.74
C ALA A 28 12.70 -20.35 -1.03
N GLN A 29 12.70 -19.76 -2.23
CA GLN A 29 11.59 -18.93 -2.69
C GLN A 29 10.28 -19.74 -2.68
N PRO A 30 9.13 -19.13 -2.34
CA PRO A 30 7.85 -19.84 -2.32
C PRO A 30 7.56 -20.44 -3.70
N GLU A 31 7.16 -21.73 -3.74
CA GLU A 31 6.87 -22.45 -5.01
C GLU A 31 5.75 -21.80 -5.84
N VAL A 32 4.88 -20.98 -5.21
CA VAL A 32 3.84 -20.18 -5.87
C VAL A 32 3.85 -18.77 -5.29
N PRO A 33 3.93 -17.70 -6.12
CA PRO A 33 3.93 -16.33 -5.63
C PRO A 33 2.62 -15.99 -4.90
N VAL A 34 2.72 -15.17 -3.86
CA VAL A 34 1.56 -14.56 -3.21
C VAL A 34 0.86 -13.65 -4.22
N ARG A 35 -0.45 -13.84 -4.41
CA ARG A 35 -1.25 -13.01 -5.32
C ARG A 35 -1.84 -11.82 -4.56
N LEU A 36 -1.38 -10.62 -4.89
CA LEU A 36 -1.90 -9.38 -4.33
C LEU A 36 -2.68 -8.64 -5.42
N VAL A 37 -3.98 -8.44 -5.20
CA VAL A 37 -4.83 -7.68 -6.13
C VAL A 37 -5.03 -6.27 -5.58
N ILE A 38 -4.96 -5.26 -6.45
CA ILE A 38 -5.25 -3.87 -6.08
C ILE A 38 -6.47 -3.41 -6.86
N VAL A 39 -7.45 -2.86 -6.16
CA VAL A 39 -8.63 -2.22 -6.77
C VAL A 39 -8.76 -0.79 -6.29
N GLY A 40 -9.23 0.08 -7.19
CA GLY A 40 -9.37 1.49 -6.88
C GLY A 40 -9.59 2.35 -8.12
N ASP A 41 -9.25 3.63 -7.98
CA ASP A 41 -9.57 4.68 -8.94
C ASP A 41 -8.35 5.19 -9.76
N SER A 42 -8.41 6.43 -10.23
CA SER A 42 -7.37 7.07 -11.05
C SER A 42 -6.06 7.33 -10.31
N THR A 43 -6.06 7.38 -8.98
CA THR A 43 -4.84 7.59 -8.19
C THR A 43 -4.12 6.27 -7.88
N VAL A 44 -4.75 5.15 -8.20
CA VAL A 44 -4.24 3.79 -7.97
C VAL A 44 -3.84 3.10 -9.27
N CYS A 45 -4.61 3.34 -10.35
CA CYS A 45 -4.52 2.56 -11.57
C CYS A 45 -3.21 2.73 -12.34
N GLU A 46 -2.93 1.73 -13.17
CA GLU A 46 -1.86 1.79 -14.14
C GLU A 46 -2.20 2.70 -15.32
N TYR A 47 -1.24 3.55 -15.69
CA TYR A 47 -1.29 4.37 -16.90
C TYR A 47 -0.26 3.91 -17.92
N PRO A 48 -0.58 4.01 -19.23
CA PRO A 48 0.40 3.78 -20.29
C PRO A 48 1.64 4.67 -20.16
N ALA A 49 2.81 4.15 -20.57
CA ALA A 49 4.09 4.85 -20.43
C ALA A 49 4.12 6.24 -21.09
N ASN A 50 3.32 6.47 -22.14
CA ASN A 50 3.20 7.75 -22.85
C ASN A 50 2.35 8.82 -22.14
N ARG A 51 1.77 8.50 -20.98
CA ARG A 51 1.08 9.45 -20.11
C ARG A 51 2.03 9.94 -19.02
N PRO A 52 1.88 11.19 -18.53
CA PRO A 52 2.65 11.66 -17.38
C PRO A 52 2.11 11.11 -16.05
N ASP A 53 0.83 10.73 -15.99
CA ASP A 53 0.19 10.26 -14.76
C ASP A 53 0.67 8.87 -14.36
N ARG A 54 0.76 8.62 -13.06
CA ARG A 54 0.99 7.30 -12.48
C ARG A 54 0.09 7.11 -11.27
N GLY A 55 -0.45 5.91 -11.09
CA GLY A 55 -1.13 5.52 -9.86
C GLY A 55 -0.16 4.83 -8.91
N TRP A 56 -0.35 4.97 -7.59
CA TRP A 56 0.58 4.37 -6.61
C TRP A 56 0.63 2.84 -6.70
N GLY A 57 -0.48 2.20 -7.10
CA GLY A 57 -0.57 0.75 -7.27
C GLY A 57 0.39 0.20 -8.32
N GLN A 58 0.95 1.05 -9.20
CA GLN A 58 1.97 0.65 -10.17
C GLN A 58 3.30 0.24 -9.52
N PHE A 59 3.59 0.75 -8.33
CA PHE A 59 4.91 0.64 -7.71
C PHE A 59 4.97 -0.37 -6.56
N ILE A 60 3.86 -1.03 -6.24
CA ILE A 60 3.78 -1.95 -5.11
C ILE A 60 4.60 -3.22 -5.32
N GLU A 61 4.57 -3.81 -6.53
CA GLU A 61 5.33 -5.05 -6.81
C GLU A 61 6.84 -4.83 -6.65
N GLU A 62 7.33 -3.61 -6.90
CA GLU A 62 8.76 -3.29 -6.84
C GLU A 62 9.37 -3.45 -5.45
N ALA A 63 8.55 -3.43 -4.39
CA ALA A 63 8.99 -3.56 -3.01
C ALA A 63 9.35 -5.00 -2.61
N PHE A 64 8.91 -6.00 -3.38
CA PHE A 64 9.09 -7.41 -3.07
C PHE A 64 10.22 -8.05 -3.87
N GLU A 65 10.83 -9.08 -3.30
CA GLU A 65 11.80 -9.94 -3.97
C GLU A 65 11.18 -10.52 -5.25
N GLU A 66 11.97 -10.57 -6.31
CA GLU A 66 11.47 -10.99 -7.62
C GLU A 66 10.88 -12.40 -7.56
N GLY A 67 9.66 -12.54 -8.10
CA GLY A 67 8.95 -13.81 -8.15
C GLY A 67 8.23 -14.22 -6.87
N THR A 68 8.33 -13.45 -5.77
CA THR A 68 7.69 -13.82 -4.48
C THR A 68 6.26 -13.31 -4.33
N VAL A 69 5.97 -12.12 -4.84
CA VAL A 69 4.63 -11.51 -4.84
C VAL A 69 4.28 -11.10 -6.27
N LYS A 70 3.11 -11.52 -6.74
CA LYS A 70 2.55 -11.08 -8.03
C LYS A 70 1.44 -10.07 -7.78
N VAL A 71 1.65 -8.83 -8.21
CA VAL A 71 0.64 -7.77 -8.09
C VAL A 71 -0.21 -7.72 -9.35
N SER A 72 -1.53 -7.73 -9.17
CA SER A 72 -2.52 -7.49 -10.21
C SER A 72 -3.26 -6.18 -9.92
N ASN A 73 -2.77 -5.08 -10.49
CA ASN A 73 -3.42 -3.79 -10.36
C ASN A 73 -4.62 -3.68 -11.32
N LEU A 74 -5.82 -3.86 -10.78
CA LEU A 74 -7.08 -3.81 -11.52
C LEU A 74 -7.86 -2.53 -11.27
N ALA A 75 -7.26 -1.55 -10.58
CA ALA A 75 -7.84 -0.24 -10.41
C ALA A 75 -8.13 0.42 -11.76
N LYS A 76 -9.14 1.30 -11.79
CA LYS A 76 -9.57 1.96 -13.02
C LYS A 76 -9.91 3.41 -12.77
N SER A 77 -9.29 4.28 -13.56
CA SER A 77 -9.61 5.71 -13.62
C SER A 77 -11.12 5.98 -13.75
N GLY A 78 -11.60 6.93 -12.93
CA GLY A 78 -12.99 7.38 -12.89
C GLY A 78 -13.97 6.45 -12.16
N ARG A 79 -13.51 5.36 -11.54
CA ARG A 79 -14.40 4.43 -10.81
C ARG A 79 -14.52 4.81 -9.34
N SER A 80 -15.69 4.55 -8.80
CA SER A 80 -16.07 4.65 -7.40
C SER A 80 -16.33 3.26 -6.83
N THR A 81 -16.61 3.18 -5.51
CA THR A 81 -17.01 1.92 -4.88
C THR A 81 -18.20 1.26 -5.60
N LYS A 82 -19.20 2.07 -5.99
CA LYS A 82 -20.39 1.67 -6.74
C LYS A 82 -20.08 1.21 -8.16
N THR A 83 -19.54 2.11 -8.98
CA THR A 83 -19.41 1.88 -10.43
C THR A 83 -18.42 0.76 -10.75
N PHE A 84 -17.42 0.52 -9.91
CA PHE A 84 -16.49 -0.59 -10.09
C PHE A 84 -17.18 -1.96 -9.94
N ILE A 85 -18.16 -2.07 -9.04
CA ILE A 85 -19.01 -3.27 -8.91
C ILE A 85 -19.99 -3.39 -10.07
N GLU A 86 -20.70 -2.30 -10.42
CA GLU A 86 -21.70 -2.29 -11.49
C GLU A 86 -21.12 -2.69 -12.85
N GLU A 87 -19.88 -2.28 -13.13
CA GLU A 87 -19.15 -2.64 -14.35
C GLU A 87 -18.58 -4.08 -14.32
N GLY A 88 -18.82 -4.85 -13.25
CA GLY A 88 -18.32 -6.22 -13.09
C GLY A 88 -16.81 -6.31 -12.89
N ARG A 89 -16.12 -5.21 -12.57
CA ARG A 89 -14.66 -5.22 -12.33
C ARG A 89 -14.33 -5.92 -11.03
N TRP A 90 -15.18 -5.79 -10.02
CA TRP A 90 -15.00 -6.51 -8.76
C TRP A 90 -15.03 -8.02 -8.95
N LYS A 91 -15.97 -8.53 -9.77
CA LYS A 91 -15.99 -9.95 -10.17
C LYS A 91 -14.70 -10.38 -10.86
N LYS A 92 -14.12 -9.54 -11.72
CA LYS A 92 -12.82 -9.83 -12.38
C LYS A 92 -11.65 -9.84 -11.39
N ALA A 93 -11.69 -8.99 -10.36
CA ALA A 93 -10.70 -8.96 -9.30
C ALA A 93 -10.73 -10.23 -8.44
N LEU A 94 -11.92 -10.64 -8.00
CA LEU A 94 -12.10 -11.91 -7.28
C LEU A 94 -11.66 -13.12 -8.11
N ALA A 95 -11.88 -13.09 -9.43
CA ALA A 95 -11.46 -14.16 -10.33
C ALA A 95 -9.92 -14.31 -10.47
N GLN A 96 -9.12 -13.36 -9.97
CA GLN A 96 -7.66 -13.52 -9.85
C GLN A 96 -7.27 -14.47 -8.70
N ASN A 97 -8.23 -14.94 -7.91
CA ASN A 97 -8.02 -15.78 -6.73
C ASN A 97 -6.99 -15.18 -5.76
N PRO A 98 -7.11 -13.91 -5.35
CA PRO A 98 -6.09 -13.24 -4.52
C PRO A 98 -5.86 -13.91 -3.17
N ASN A 99 -4.63 -13.82 -2.66
CA ASN A 99 -4.34 -13.98 -1.24
C ASN A 99 -4.70 -12.70 -0.49
N TYR A 100 -4.31 -11.54 -1.04
CA TYR A 100 -4.59 -10.22 -0.47
C TYR A 100 -5.30 -9.31 -1.48
N VAL A 101 -6.18 -8.44 -1.00
CA VAL A 101 -6.79 -7.39 -1.82
C VAL A 101 -6.66 -6.02 -1.18
N LEU A 102 -5.89 -5.12 -1.79
CA LEU A 102 -5.86 -3.70 -1.41
C LEU A 102 -7.03 -2.96 -2.09
N ILE A 103 -7.88 -2.30 -1.30
CA ILE A 103 -9.11 -1.65 -1.78
C ILE A 103 -9.06 -0.16 -1.44
N GLN A 104 -8.97 0.71 -2.46
CA GLN A 104 -8.94 2.16 -2.27
C GLN A 104 -9.92 2.91 -3.17
N PHE A 105 -10.93 3.55 -2.56
CA PHE A 105 -11.90 4.39 -3.25
C PHE A 105 -12.29 5.59 -2.38
N GLY A 106 -12.93 6.59 -3.00
CA GLY A 106 -13.37 7.81 -2.31
C GLY A 106 -13.33 9.05 -3.19
N HIS A 107 -12.42 9.13 -4.17
CA HIS A 107 -12.32 10.31 -5.02
C HIS A 107 -13.55 10.53 -5.89
N ASN A 108 -13.96 9.50 -6.62
CA ASN A 108 -15.09 9.58 -7.53
C ASN A 108 -16.42 9.43 -6.78
N ASP A 109 -16.42 8.69 -5.68
CA ASP A 109 -17.50 8.64 -4.69
C ASP A 109 -17.85 10.05 -4.20
N SER A 110 -16.84 10.88 -3.93
CA SER A 110 -16.97 12.27 -3.48
C SER A 110 -17.44 13.26 -4.55
N HIS A 111 -17.78 12.83 -5.76
CA HIS A 111 -18.30 13.75 -6.77
C HIS A 111 -19.73 14.21 -6.45
N ASP A 112 -20.19 15.23 -7.18
CA ASP A 112 -21.53 15.79 -7.01
C ASP A 112 -22.61 14.71 -7.21
N ALA A 113 -23.72 14.81 -6.48
CA ALA A 113 -24.71 13.73 -6.35
C ALA A 113 -25.42 13.36 -7.67
N ASP A 114 -25.37 14.23 -8.69
CA ASP A 114 -25.90 13.99 -10.03
C ASP A 114 -24.96 13.12 -10.90
N ARG A 115 -23.74 12.86 -10.42
CA ARG A 115 -22.74 12.06 -11.12
C ARG A 115 -23.00 10.58 -10.87
N PRO A 116 -22.96 9.73 -11.92
CA PRO A 116 -23.26 8.31 -11.77
C PRO A 116 -22.30 7.59 -10.82
N GLU A 117 -21.06 8.06 -10.69
CA GLU A 117 -20.07 7.53 -9.77
C GLU A 117 -20.31 7.89 -8.30
N SER A 118 -21.07 8.96 -8.02
CA SER A 118 -21.22 9.54 -6.68
C SER A 118 -21.90 8.56 -5.73
N THR A 119 -21.44 8.57 -4.47
CA THR A 119 -22.06 7.88 -3.35
C THR A 119 -22.17 8.87 -2.19
N ASP A 120 -22.72 8.45 -1.06
CA ASP A 120 -22.77 9.20 0.18
C ASP A 120 -21.96 8.46 1.26
N SER A 121 -20.96 9.16 1.82
CA SER A 121 -20.02 8.61 2.81
C SER A 121 -20.69 7.98 4.04
N GLN A 122 -21.92 8.37 4.39
CA GLN A 122 -22.64 7.88 5.57
C GLN A 122 -23.59 6.72 5.24
N THR A 123 -23.81 6.41 3.96
CA THR A 123 -24.80 5.40 3.54
C THR A 123 -24.21 4.40 2.54
N ASP A 124 -24.51 4.53 1.25
CA ASP A 124 -24.20 3.54 0.20
C ASP A 124 -22.68 3.33 0.03
N TYR A 125 -21.83 4.33 0.25
CA TYR A 125 -20.37 4.14 0.28
C TYR A 125 -19.95 3.06 1.28
N GLN A 126 -20.48 3.11 2.50
CA GLN A 126 -20.20 2.10 3.52
C GLN A 126 -20.81 0.74 3.17
N GLU A 127 -21.95 0.72 2.47
CA GLU A 127 -22.55 -0.52 1.96
C GLU A 127 -21.65 -1.21 0.96
N TYR A 128 -21.13 -0.47 -0.02
CA TYR A 128 -20.20 -1.03 -0.98
C TYR A 128 -18.90 -1.48 -0.34
N LEU A 129 -18.30 -0.70 0.58
CA LEU A 129 -17.10 -1.12 1.29
C LEU A 129 -17.29 -2.42 2.06
N ARG A 130 -18.41 -2.57 2.78
CA ARG A 130 -18.75 -3.82 3.48
C ARG A 130 -18.86 -4.98 2.50
N ARG A 131 -19.46 -4.76 1.34
CA ARG A 131 -19.58 -5.76 0.28
C ARG A 131 -18.23 -6.19 -0.28
N TYR A 132 -17.30 -5.27 -0.55
CA TYR A 132 -15.93 -5.62 -0.97
C TYR A 132 -15.25 -6.53 0.06
N VAL A 133 -15.32 -6.16 1.33
CA VAL A 133 -14.71 -6.93 2.43
C VAL A 133 -15.32 -8.32 2.55
N ASP A 134 -16.66 -8.41 2.55
CA ASP A 134 -17.36 -9.68 2.72
C ASP A 134 -17.10 -10.62 1.54
N GLU A 135 -17.18 -10.13 0.30
CA GLU A 135 -16.99 -10.95 -0.89
C GLU A 135 -15.52 -11.39 -1.07
N ALA A 136 -14.53 -10.59 -0.67
CA ALA A 136 -13.13 -11.00 -0.65
C ALA A 136 -12.90 -12.17 0.33
N ARG A 137 -13.44 -12.04 1.55
CA ARG A 137 -13.33 -13.09 2.57
C ARG A 137 -14.04 -14.37 2.17
N MET A 138 -15.16 -14.28 1.46
CA MET A 138 -15.90 -15.46 0.97
C MET A 138 -15.06 -16.36 0.06
N ILE A 139 -14.05 -15.80 -0.64
CA ILE A 139 -13.14 -16.58 -1.49
C ILE A 139 -11.80 -16.89 -0.80
N GLY A 140 -11.67 -16.60 0.50
CA GLY A 140 -10.45 -16.83 1.28
C GLY A 140 -9.37 -15.77 1.12
N ALA A 141 -9.65 -14.64 0.47
CA ALA A 141 -8.71 -13.53 0.39
C ALA A 141 -8.78 -12.66 1.66
N ASP A 142 -7.65 -12.05 2.04
CA ASP A 142 -7.58 -11.05 3.10
C ASP A 142 -7.70 -9.62 2.52
N PRO A 143 -8.85 -8.94 2.71
CA PRO A 143 -9.01 -7.56 2.26
C PRO A 143 -8.26 -6.60 3.18
N ILE A 144 -7.63 -5.58 2.62
CA ILE A 144 -7.04 -4.45 3.34
C ILE A 144 -7.61 -3.18 2.74
N LEU A 145 -8.27 -2.38 3.56
CA LEU A 145 -8.81 -1.10 3.14
C LEU A 145 -7.68 -0.06 3.12
N VAL A 146 -7.67 0.81 2.12
CA VAL A 146 -6.73 1.94 2.03
C VAL A 146 -7.56 3.19 1.86
N THR A 147 -7.50 4.12 2.81
CA THR A 147 -8.29 5.36 2.74
C THR A 147 -7.87 6.20 1.53
N PRO A 148 -8.76 7.02 0.94
CA PRO A 148 -8.34 7.94 -0.11
C PRO A 148 -7.34 8.97 0.46
N MET A 149 -6.15 9.11 -0.11
CA MET A 149 -5.27 10.28 0.02
C MET A 149 -5.99 11.62 -0.16
N VAL A 150 -5.41 12.68 0.41
CA VAL A 150 -5.96 14.05 0.27
C VAL A 150 -5.88 14.58 -1.16
N ARG A 151 -6.80 15.48 -1.50
CA ARG A 151 -6.57 16.45 -2.58
C ARG A 151 -5.62 17.53 -2.04
N ARG A 152 -4.57 17.84 -2.78
CA ARG A 152 -3.49 18.78 -2.38
C ARG A 152 -3.92 20.24 -2.53
N LYS A 153 -5.05 20.60 -1.92
CA LYS A 153 -5.62 21.95 -1.86
C LYS A 153 -5.19 22.60 -0.56
N PHE A 154 -4.36 23.63 -0.67
CA PHE A 154 -3.82 24.34 0.47
C PHE A 154 -4.62 25.63 0.73
N ASP A 155 -4.84 25.96 1.99
CA ASP A 155 -5.26 27.31 2.39
C ASP A 155 -4.07 28.29 2.44
N ALA A 156 -4.34 29.52 2.90
CA ALA A 156 -3.34 30.58 3.01
C ALA A 156 -2.22 30.27 4.02
N ASP A 157 -2.49 29.38 4.99
CA ASP A 157 -1.53 28.97 6.02
C ASP A 157 -0.71 27.73 5.59
N GLY A 158 -0.90 27.26 4.34
CA GLY A 158 -0.23 26.07 3.83
C GLY A 158 -0.76 24.77 4.42
N LYS A 159 -1.99 24.77 4.95
CA LYS A 159 -2.66 23.59 5.49
C LYS A 159 -3.62 22.99 4.48
N ILE A 160 -3.81 21.67 4.53
CA ILE A 160 -4.77 21.02 3.64
C ILE A 160 -6.18 21.42 4.05
N SER A 161 -6.86 22.07 3.12
CA SER A 161 -8.18 22.64 3.33
C SER A 161 -9.26 21.84 2.61
N GLU A 162 -10.21 21.34 3.41
CA GLU A 162 -11.47 20.81 2.92
C GLU A 162 -12.57 21.86 3.14
N THR A 163 -12.60 22.89 2.30
CA THR A 163 -13.53 24.03 2.47
C THR A 163 -14.98 23.57 2.51
N GLN A 164 -15.77 24.19 3.39
CA GLN A 164 -17.07 23.65 3.77
C GLN A 164 -18.15 23.66 2.67
N THR A 165 -17.97 24.46 1.63
CA THR A 165 -18.95 24.71 0.57
C THR A 165 -19.28 23.49 -0.28
N ASP A 166 -18.51 22.40 -0.14
CA ASP A 166 -18.59 21.24 -1.02
C ASP A 166 -18.62 19.94 -0.19
N ARG A 167 -19.66 19.79 0.65
CA ARG A 167 -19.82 18.64 1.58
C ARG A 167 -19.61 17.29 0.90
N ASN A 168 -19.99 17.15 -0.37
CA ASN A 168 -19.86 15.90 -1.10
C ASN A 168 -18.42 15.65 -1.57
N LYS A 169 -17.57 16.70 -1.73
CA LYS A 169 -16.17 16.59 -2.18
C LYS A 169 -15.12 16.46 -1.06
N ARG A 170 -15.54 16.29 0.20
CA ARG A 170 -14.65 16.15 1.37
C ARG A 170 -14.15 14.71 1.51
N LEU A 171 -12.86 14.49 1.32
CA LEU A 171 -12.29 13.14 1.39
C LEU A 171 -12.13 12.67 2.84
N GLU A 172 -12.04 13.58 3.82
CA GLU A 172 -12.05 13.21 5.25
C GLU A 172 -13.28 12.38 5.60
N ALA A 173 -14.45 12.77 5.11
CA ALA A 173 -15.70 12.07 5.42
C ALA A 173 -15.69 10.63 4.87
N TYR A 174 -15.14 10.43 3.67
CA TYR A 174 -14.96 9.11 3.07
C TYR A 174 -13.87 8.29 3.77
N ALA A 175 -12.74 8.90 4.10
CA ALA A 175 -11.68 8.25 4.89
C ALA A 175 -12.21 7.80 6.25
N GLN A 176 -12.97 8.65 6.95
CA GLN A 176 -13.58 8.31 8.23
C GLN A 176 -14.64 7.22 8.09
N ALA A 177 -15.47 7.27 7.04
CA ALA A 177 -16.43 6.20 6.76
C ALA A 177 -15.72 4.86 6.51
N MET A 178 -14.61 4.86 5.77
CA MET A 178 -13.80 3.67 5.56
C MET A 178 -13.18 3.15 6.86
N ARG A 179 -12.63 4.03 7.71
CA ARG A 179 -12.15 3.69 9.07
C ARG A 179 -13.25 3.05 9.92
N ASN A 180 -14.48 3.58 9.85
CA ASN A 180 -15.63 3.04 10.57
C ASN A 180 -15.99 1.63 10.09
N VAL A 181 -16.03 1.41 8.76
CA VAL A 181 -16.24 0.08 8.18
C VAL A 181 -15.12 -0.88 8.57
N ALA A 182 -13.87 -0.42 8.55
CA ALA A 182 -12.70 -1.20 8.95
C ALA A 182 -12.86 -1.74 10.37
N LYS A 183 -13.20 -0.84 11.32
CA LYS A 183 -13.49 -1.18 12.71
C LYS A 183 -14.68 -2.14 12.84
N GLN A 184 -15.79 -1.87 12.14
CA GLN A 184 -16.99 -2.70 12.19
C GLN A 184 -16.74 -4.13 11.69
N LYS A 185 -16.02 -4.25 10.57
CA LYS A 185 -15.73 -5.53 9.91
C LYS A 185 -14.48 -6.21 10.47
N LYS A 186 -13.76 -5.55 11.39
CA LYS A 186 -12.45 -6.01 11.90
C LYS A 186 -11.52 -6.37 10.75
N VAL A 187 -11.39 -5.45 9.81
CA VAL A 187 -10.50 -5.57 8.64
C VAL A 187 -9.41 -4.52 8.77
N SER A 188 -8.20 -4.87 8.34
CA SER A 188 -7.06 -3.95 8.35
C SER A 188 -7.35 -2.70 7.51
N VAL A 189 -6.84 -1.56 7.96
CA VAL A 189 -6.92 -0.29 7.24
C VAL A 189 -5.58 0.43 7.25
N ILE A 190 -5.13 0.86 6.07
CA ILE A 190 -4.00 1.74 5.87
C ILE A 190 -4.52 3.17 5.73
N ASP A 191 -4.16 4.04 6.68
CA ASP A 191 -4.60 5.44 6.72
C ASP A 191 -3.76 6.37 5.83
N LEU A 192 -3.85 6.11 4.52
CA LEU A 192 -3.20 6.94 3.51
C LEU A 192 -3.73 8.39 3.51
N TYR A 193 -4.97 8.64 3.95
CA TYR A 193 -5.52 9.99 4.05
C TYR A 193 -4.66 10.83 5.00
N SER A 194 -4.47 10.36 6.23
CA SER A 194 -3.71 11.08 7.26
C SER A 194 -2.24 11.21 6.87
N ALA A 195 -1.63 10.11 6.40
CA ALA A 195 -0.23 10.10 5.99
C ALA A 195 0.05 11.04 4.80
N SER A 196 -0.81 11.05 3.79
CA SER A 196 -0.65 11.94 2.63
C SER A 196 -0.91 13.40 2.97
N LYS A 197 -1.81 13.68 3.93
CA LYS A 197 -2.02 15.03 4.47
C LYS A 197 -0.77 15.55 5.14
N GLU A 198 -0.21 14.75 6.05
CA GLU A 198 1.03 15.09 6.77
C GLU A 198 2.17 15.36 5.80
N LEU A 199 2.41 14.47 4.84
CA LEU A 199 3.42 14.66 3.81
C LEU A 199 3.20 15.97 3.04
N ALA A 200 1.97 16.23 2.57
CA ALA A 200 1.66 17.41 1.78
C ALA A 200 1.89 18.72 2.57
N GLU A 201 1.49 18.75 3.84
CA GLU A 201 1.71 19.91 4.71
C GLU A 201 3.19 20.09 5.07
N GLN A 202 3.94 19.00 5.23
CA GLN A 202 5.37 19.04 5.52
C GLN A 202 6.19 19.61 4.37
N ILE A 203 5.91 19.19 3.12
CA ILE A 203 6.66 19.64 1.93
C ILE A 203 6.12 20.98 1.39
N GLY A 204 4.90 21.36 1.77
CA GLY A 204 4.25 22.60 1.37
C GLY A 204 3.77 22.64 -0.09
N PRO A 205 3.06 23.72 -0.47
CA PRO A 205 2.34 23.81 -1.75
C PRO A 205 3.23 23.70 -3.00
N GLU A 206 4.43 24.28 -2.95
CA GLU A 206 5.34 24.36 -4.10
C GLU A 206 5.97 23.00 -4.41
N ALA A 207 6.55 22.33 -3.42
CA ALA A 207 7.09 20.98 -3.60
C ALA A 207 5.96 20.00 -3.92
N SER A 208 4.82 20.13 -3.24
CA SER A 208 3.64 19.31 -3.54
C SER A 208 3.15 19.46 -4.98
N ALA A 209 3.32 20.62 -5.62
CA ALA A 209 2.91 20.83 -7.01
C ALA A 209 3.79 20.05 -8.01
N LYS A 210 5.07 19.81 -7.68
CA LYS A 210 6.02 19.06 -8.53
C LYS A 210 5.63 17.59 -8.69
N MET A 211 4.94 17.03 -7.70
CA MET A 211 4.37 15.68 -7.73
C MET A 211 3.08 15.59 -8.58
N SER A 212 2.80 16.54 -9.47
CA SER A 212 1.58 16.56 -10.29
C SER A 212 1.93 16.32 -11.77
N PRO A 213 1.11 15.59 -12.54
CA PRO A 213 1.39 15.31 -13.94
C PRO A 213 1.24 16.56 -14.83
N LYS A 214 0.54 17.58 -14.34
CA LYS A 214 0.35 18.88 -14.99
C LYS A 214 0.08 19.96 -13.95
N GLN A 215 0.35 21.21 -14.33
CA GLN A 215 0.08 22.36 -13.47
C GLN A 215 -1.40 22.43 -13.07
N GLY A 216 -1.64 22.69 -11.77
CA GLY A 216 -2.98 22.85 -11.22
C GLY A 216 -3.72 21.55 -10.88
N ASP A 217 -3.23 20.38 -11.29
CA ASP A 217 -3.82 19.11 -10.86
C ASP A 217 -3.49 18.85 -9.38
N ARG A 218 -4.51 18.75 -8.53
CA ARG A 218 -4.36 18.52 -7.09
C ARG A 218 -4.74 17.11 -6.65
N THR A 219 -5.05 16.22 -7.60
CA THR A 219 -5.55 14.86 -7.32
C THR A 219 -4.63 13.80 -7.92
N HIS A 220 -4.21 13.96 -9.17
CA HIS A 220 -3.40 12.97 -9.87
C HIS A 220 -1.91 13.22 -9.64
N PHE A 221 -1.11 12.16 -9.77
CA PHE A 221 0.32 12.18 -9.53
C PHE A 221 1.09 11.85 -10.80
N ASN A 222 2.28 12.43 -10.93
CA ASN A 222 3.32 11.88 -11.81
C ASN A 222 4.02 10.70 -11.12
N GLU A 223 5.09 10.18 -11.72
CA GLU A 223 5.85 9.07 -11.12
C GLU A 223 6.37 9.39 -9.71
N GLU A 224 7.00 10.55 -9.51
CA GLU A 224 7.52 10.97 -8.20
C GLU A 224 6.42 10.94 -7.13
N GLY A 225 5.28 11.57 -7.42
CA GLY A 225 4.16 11.62 -6.50
C GLY A 225 3.53 10.25 -6.22
N ALA A 226 3.42 9.42 -7.25
CA ALA A 226 2.82 8.09 -7.12
C ALA A 226 3.74 7.13 -6.35
N ARG A 227 5.06 7.25 -6.51
CA ARG A 227 6.05 6.54 -5.67
C ARG A 227 5.99 7.01 -4.22
N ALA A 228 5.84 8.32 -3.97
CA ALA A 228 5.66 8.84 -2.62
C ALA A 228 4.41 8.26 -1.95
N MET A 229 3.26 8.23 -2.66
CA MET A 229 2.04 7.60 -2.15
C MET A 229 2.21 6.09 -1.94
N ALA A 230 2.92 5.40 -2.84
CA ALA A 230 3.20 3.97 -2.68
C ALA A 230 4.03 3.70 -1.43
N GLY A 231 5.03 4.53 -1.13
CA GLY A 231 5.81 4.46 0.11
C GLY A 231 4.94 4.54 1.37
N LEU A 232 4.02 5.51 1.40
CA LEU A 232 3.06 5.67 2.51
C LEU A 232 2.08 4.49 2.66
N VAL A 233 1.88 3.70 1.61
CA VAL A 233 1.08 2.46 1.68
C VAL A 233 1.94 1.28 2.11
N LEU A 234 3.16 1.16 1.59
CA LEU A 234 4.07 0.04 1.85
C LEU A 234 4.54 0.00 3.31
N GLU A 235 4.79 1.15 3.93
CA GLU A 235 5.23 1.23 5.33
C GLU A 235 4.27 0.51 6.30
N PRO A 236 2.97 0.87 6.37
CA PRO A 236 2.02 0.14 7.22
C PRO A 236 1.63 -1.23 6.66
N LEU A 237 1.85 -1.52 5.37
CA LEU A 237 1.57 -2.84 4.80
C LEU A 237 2.39 -3.94 5.47
N HIS A 238 3.62 -3.64 5.91
CA HIS A 238 4.41 -4.55 6.72
C HIS A 238 3.66 -5.02 7.96
N GLU A 239 2.99 -4.11 8.66
CA GLU A 239 2.32 -4.41 9.93
C GLU A 239 1.02 -5.18 9.73
N VAL A 240 0.24 -4.78 8.73
CA VAL A 240 -1.11 -5.34 8.53
C VAL A 240 -1.12 -6.63 7.71
N ALA A 241 -0.02 -6.97 7.04
CA ALA A 241 0.15 -8.20 6.26
C ALA A 241 1.51 -8.86 6.61
N PRO A 242 1.68 -9.41 7.83
CA PRO A 242 2.96 -9.92 8.30
C PRO A 242 3.54 -11.06 7.45
N GLU A 243 2.69 -11.83 6.76
CA GLU A 243 3.13 -12.90 5.86
C GLU A 243 3.87 -12.37 4.62
N LEU A 244 3.65 -11.10 4.27
CA LEU A 244 4.39 -10.49 3.18
C LEU A 244 5.82 -10.10 3.64
N GLN A 245 6.07 -9.87 4.94
CA GLN A 245 7.33 -9.28 5.46
C GLN A 245 8.59 -9.99 4.98
N PRO A 246 8.67 -11.34 5.03
CA PRO A 246 9.87 -12.06 4.58
C PRO A 246 10.14 -11.93 3.08
N LEU A 247 9.16 -11.45 2.30
CA LEU A 247 9.21 -11.32 0.86
C LEU A 247 9.66 -9.94 0.39
N TRP A 248 9.88 -8.97 1.29
CA TRP A 248 10.39 -7.64 0.90
C TRP A 248 11.83 -7.70 0.43
N LYS A 249 12.16 -6.84 -0.52
CA LYS A 249 13.56 -6.65 -0.94
C LYS A 249 14.40 -6.25 0.25
N LYS A 250 15.50 -6.98 0.47
CA LYS A 250 16.50 -6.56 1.45
C LYS A 250 17.20 -5.30 0.95
N PRO A 251 17.57 -4.35 1.84
CA PRO A 251 18.40 -3.21 1.44
C PRO A 251 19.64 -3.71 0.73
N ALA A 252 20.00 -3.10 -0.40
CA ALA A 252 21.28 -3.37 -1.03
C ALA A 252 22.40 -2.99 -0.04
N ASN A 253 23.22 -3.97 0.33
CA ASN A 253 24.42 -3.77 1.17
C ASN A 253 25.43 -2.85 0.49
#